data_AF-A0A0F0DV03-F1
#
_entry.id   AF-A0A0F0DV03-F1
#
_cell.length_a   1.000
_cell.length_b   1.000
_cell.length_c   1.000
_cell.angle_alpha   90.00
_cell.angle_beta   90.00
_cell.angle_gamma   90.00
#
_symmetry.space_group_name_H-M   'P 1'
#
loop_
_entity.id
_entity.type
_entity.pdbx_description
1 polymer ?
#
loop_
_entity_poly.entity_id
_entity_poly.type
_entity_poly.pdbx_seq_one_letter_code
_entity_poly.pdbx_strand_id
1 'polypeptide(L)'
;ISQVAGAMGRYSFTGTVGQFLNLGFSGAAITPVGSTVTITVIAPDNVTTVVNCGSFSTNGSCSVPALSSTGANNLGLPSTGTYTVLVTPNSYATAVSGALSLKQFSLRP
;
A
#
# COMPACT_ATOMS: atom_id res chain seq x y z
N ILE A 1 8.34 6.36 6.78
CA ILE A 1 7.32 7.37 6.42
C ILE A 1 7.17 8.36 7.58
N SER A 2 7.25 9.65 7.28
CA SER A 2 6.96 10.71 8.25
C SER A 2 6.13 11.74 7.49
N GLN A 3 4.81 11.67 7.66
CA GLN A 3 3.85 12.58 7.05
C GLN A 3 3.27 13.49 8.11
N VAL A 4 3.35 14.78 7.83
CA VAL A 4 2.66 15.82 8.59
C VAL A 4 1.16 15.76 8.32
N ALA A 5 0.37 16.33 9.23
CA ALA A 5 -1.08 16.40 9.10
C ALA A 5 -1.48 16.99 7.73
N GLY A 6 -2.29 16.25 6.99
CA GLY A 6 -2.79 16.67 5.68
C GLY A 6 -1.88 16.36 4.50
N ALA A 7 -0.71 15.74 4.74
CA ALA A 7 0.14 15.23 3.68
C ALA A 7 -0.27 13.83 3.26
N MET A 8 -0.45 13.62 1.94
CA MET A 8 -0.63 12.30 1.37
C MET A 8 0.72 11.67 1.06
N GLY A 9 0.89 10.40 1.41
CA GLY A 9 2.05 9.63 0.99
C GLY A 9 1.92 9.12 -0.40
N ARG A 10 2.92 9.38 -1.24
CA ARG A 10 3.03 8.74 -2.55
C ARG A 10 4.40 8.10 -2.65
N TYR A 11 4.43 6.79 -2.69
CA TYR A 11 5.65 6.01 -2.88
C TYR A 11 5.55 5.24 -4.19
N SER A 12 6.54 5.34 -5.04
CA SER A 12 6.59 4.60 -6.30
C SER A 12 7.60 3.46 -6.20
N PHE A 13 7.26 2.30 -6.72
CA PHE A 13 8.17 1.16 -6.83
C PHE A 13 7.98 0.48 -8.18
N THR A 14 9.06 -0.08 -8.74
CA THR A 14 8.98 -0.88 -9.96
C THR A 14 8.67 -2.33 -9.60
N GLY A 15 7.68 -2.92 -10.25
CA GLY A 15 7.36 -4.34 -10.12
C GLY A 15 7.17 -4.98 -11.49
N THR A 16 7.39 -6.28 -11.57
CA THR A 16 7.18 -7.06 -12.79
C THR A 16 5.92 -7.91 -12.68
N VAL A 17 5.27 -8.18 -13.81
CA VAL A 17 4.09 -9.06 -13.86
C VAL A 17 4.38 -10.40 -13.18
N GLY A 18 3.43 -10.90 -12.39
CA GLY A 18 3.56 -12.15 -11.63
C GLY A 18 4.42 -12.07 -10.37
N GLN A 19 5.02 -10.93 -10.02
CA GLN A 19 5.68 -10.78 -8.72
C GLN A 19 4.67 -10.68 -7.57
N PHE A 20 5.07 -11.22 -6.42
CA PHE A 20 4.35 -11.08 -5.15
C PHE A 20 5.03 -9.99 -4.33
N LEU A 21 4.27 -9.16 -3.63
CA LEU A 21 4.82 -8.13 -2.77
C LEU A 21 4.16 -8.16 -1.41
N ASN A 22 4.93 -7.89 -0.36
CA ASN A 22 4.38 -7.74 0.97
C ASN A 22 4.73 -6.35 1.51
N LEU A 23 3.69 -5.59 1.83
CA LEU A 23 3.76 -4.27 2.41
C LEU A 23 3.58 -4.41 3.92
N GLY A 24 4.65 -4.23 4.68
CA GLY A 24 4.59 -4.16 6.13
C GLY A 24 4.58 -2.71 6.59
N PHE A 25 3.62 -2.34 7.43
CA PHE A 25 3.54 -1.04 8.09
C PHE A 25 3.78 -1.21 9.59
N SER A 26 4.94 -0.77 10.06
CA SER A 26 5.40 -0.96 11.44
C SER A 26 5.70 0.37 12.10
N GLY A 27 5.57 0.44 13.43
CA GLY A 27 5.79 1.66 14.20
C GLY A 27 4.84 2.79 13.81
N ALA A 28 3.60 2.45 13.48
CA ALA A 28 2.61 3.40 13.01
C ALA A 28 2.11 4.27 14.17
N ALA A 29 2.46 5.55 14.16
CA ALA A 29 1.90 6.55 15.03
C ALA A 29 1.02 7.49 14.20
N ILE A 30 -0.29 7.35 14.40
CA ILE A 30 -1.32 8.15 13.75
C ILE A 30 -1.89 9.12 14.80
N THR A 31 -1.91 10.40 14.44
CA THR A 31 -2.44 11.46 15.32
C THR A 31 -3.42 12.32 14.52
N PRO A 32 -4.58 12.69 15.08
CA PRO A 32 -5.09 12.35 16.42
C PRO A 32 -5.55 10.89 16.56
N VAL A 33 -5.58 10.39 17.79
CA VAL A 33 -6.00 9.01 18.12
C VAL A 33 -7.43 8.77 17.62
N GLY A 34 -7.66 7.62 16.99
CA GLY A 34 -8.94 7.29 16.32
C GLY A 34 -8.96 7.63 14.83
N SER A 35 -7.91 8.27 14.31
CA SER A 35 -7.74 8.45 12.87
C SER A 35 -7.22 7.18 12.20
N THR A 36 -7.47 7.05 10.90
CA THR A 36 -7.02 5.92 10.09
C THR A 36 -6.34 6.39 8.82
N VAL A 37 -5.44 5.58 8.30
CA VAL A 37 -4.77 5.78 7.02
C VAL A 37 -5.07 4.60 6.11
N THR A 38 -5.50 4.87 4.90
CA THR A 38 -5.78 3.86 3.89
C THR A 38 -4.57 3.74 2.99
N ILE A 39 -4.06 2.51 2.84
CA ILE A 39 -2.96 2.23 1.92
C ILE A 39 -3.54 1.57 0.68
N THR A 40 -3.28 2.17 -0.48
CA THR A 40 -3.77 1.69 -1.78
C THR A 40 -2.61 1.58 -2.75
N VAL A 41 -2.52 0.48 -3.50
CA VAL A 41 -1.53 0.33 -4.57
C VAL A 41 -2.23 0.48 -5.90
N ILE A 42 -1.76 1.43 -6.68
CA ILE A 42 -2.24 1.76 -8.01
C ILE A 42 -1.22 1.22 -9.01
N ALA A 43 -1.73 0.61 -10.08
CA ALA A 43 -0.94 0.11 -11.19
C ALA A 43 -0.22 1.25 -11.94
N PRO A 44 0.81 0.94 -12.74
CA PRO A 44 1.49 1.92 -13.59
C PRO A 44 0.60 2.63 -14.61
N ASP A 45 -0.61 2.14 -14.83
CA ASP A 45 -1.63 2.82 -15.63
C ASP A 45 -2.30 3.99 -14.90
N ASN A 46 -1.99 4.20 -13.61
CA ASN A 46 -2.54 5.22 -12.73
C ASN A 46 -4.08 5.16 -12.55
N VAL A 47 -4.73 4.09 -12.99
CA VAL A 47 -6.19 3.93 -12.98
C VAL A 47 -6.59 2.65 -12.25
N THR A 48 -5.87 1.55 -12.47
CA THR A 48 -6.21 0.26 -11.89
C THR A 48 -5.71 0.17 -10.44
N THR A 49 -6.63 -0.02 -9.50
CA THR A 49 -6.26 -0.34 -8.13
C THR A 49 -5.90 -1.81 -8.04
N VAL A 50 -4.62 -2.09 -7.76
CA VAL A 50 -4.08 -3.45 -7.65
C VAL A 50 -4.51 -4.08 -6.33
N VAL A 51 -4.39 -3.31 -5.25
CA VAL A 51 -4.80 -3.71 -3.91
C VAL A 51 -5.24 -2.48 -3.13
N ASN A 52 -6.32 -2.65 -2.39
CA ASN A 52 -6.66 -1.78 -1.29
C ASN A 52 -6.40 -2.54 0.00
N CYS A 53 -5.44 -2.08 0.79
CA CYS A 53 -5.06 -2.72 2.04
C CYS A 53 -6.01 -2.39 3.20
N GLY A 54 -7.09 -1.65 2.93
CA GLY A 54 -8.00 -1.14 3.94
C GLY A 54 -7.40 0.01 4.76
N SER A 55 -8.09 0.30 5.85
CA SER A 55 -7.79 1.40 6.77
C SER A 55 -6.97 0.88 7.95
N PHE A 56 -5.77 1.41 8.13
CA PHE A 56 -4.90 1.14 9.28
C PHE A 56 -5.07 2.24 10.33
N SER A 57 -5.35 1.87 11.57
CA SER A 57 -5.28 2.77 12.74
C SER A 57 -3.95 2.65 13.49
N THR A 58 -3.22 1.55 13.27
CA THR A 58 -1.97 1.18 13.96
C THR A 58 -1.08 0.37 13.01
N ASN A 59 -0.12 -0.39 13.56
CA ASN A 59 0.73 -1.29 12.80
C ASN A 59 -0.13 -2.30 12.02
N GLY A 60 0.28 -2.62 10.79
CA GLY A 60 -0.43 -3.57 9.96
C GLY A 60 0.43 -4.10 8.84
N SER A 61 -0.10 -5.04 8.08
CA SER A 61 0.57 -5.56 6.90
C SER A 61 -0.45 -5.90 5.84
N CYS A 62 -0.02 -5.84 4.60
CA CYS A 62 -0.84 -6.06 3.44
C CYS A 62 -0.05 -6.83 2.40
N SER A 63 -0.54 -8.01 2.06
CA SER A 63 0.06 -8.81 1.01
C SER A 63 -0.56 -8.45 -0.34
N VAL A 64 0.30 -8.28 -1.34
CA VAL A 64 0.00 -8.22 -2.76
C VAL A 64 0.41 -9.59 -3.31
N PRO A 65 -0.55 -10.43 -3.68
CA PRO A 65 -1.69 -10.09 -4.49
C PRO A 65 -2.90 -9.98 -3.58
N ALA A 66 -3.63 -8.88 -3.63
CA ALA A 66 -4.96 -8.95 -3.08
C ALA A 66 -5.69 -10.00 -3.92
N LEU A 67 -5.98 -11.16 -3.30
CA LEU A 67 -7.17 -11.90 -3.62
C LEU A 67 -8.26 -10.83 -3.65
N SER A 68 -8.63 -10.39 -4.85
CA SER A 68 -9.74 -9.47 -5.00
C SER A 68 -10.87 -10.10 -4.19
N SER A 69 -11.58 -9.31 -3.39
CA SER A 69 -12.77 -9.79 -2.69
C SER A 69 -13.84 -10.37 -3.65
N THR A 70 -13.55 -10.35 -4.96
CA THR A 70 -14.28 -10.87 -6.10
C THR A 70 -13.79 -12.24 -6.63
N GLY A 71 -12.84 -12.92 -5.97
CA GLY A 71 -12.50 -14.31 -6.31
C GLY A 71 -11.66 -14.50 -7.57
N ALA A 72 -11.12 -13.42 -8.16
CA ALA A 72 -10.13 -13.55 -9.23
C ALA A 72 -8.77 -13.91 -8.61
N ASN A 73 -8.31 -15.13 -8.90
CA ASN A 73 -7.01 -15.69 -8.54
C ASN A 73 -5.84 -15.00 -9.27
N ASN A 74 -5.73 -13.67 -9.17
CA ASN A 74 -4.57 -12.96 -9.70
C ASN A 74 -3.38 -13.20 -8.77
N LEU A 75 -2.59 -14.23 -9.07
CA LEU A 75 -1.38 -14.62 -8.33
C LEU A 75 -0.18 -13.73 -8.68
N GLY A 76 -0.31 -12.41 -8.52
CA GLY A 76 0.79 -11.47 -8.66
C GLY A 76 0.41 -10.14 -9.29
N LEU A 77 1.42 -9.30 -9.54
CA LEU A 77 1.24 -8.02 -10.23
C LEU A 77 0.65 -8.22 -11.64
N PRO A 78 -0.33 -7.39 -12.06
CA PRO A 78 -1.00 -7.53 -13.35
C PRO A 78 -0.15 -7.09 -14.56
N SER A 79 0.90 -6.29 -14.34
CA SER A 79 1.74 -5.75 -15.41
C SER A 79 3.16 -5.47 -14.89
N THR A 80 4.08 -5.23 -15.81
CA THR A 80 5.42 -4.74 -15.46
C THR A 80 5.44 -3.22 -15.58
N GLY A 81 5.83 -2.52 -14.52
CA GLY A 81 5.97 -1.07 -14.54
C GLY A 81 6.11 -0.46 -13.15
N THR A 82 5.96 0.86 -13.09
CA THR A 82 6.06 1.64 -11.85
C THR A 82 4.71 1.73 -11.14
N TYR A 83 4.56 0.99 -10.06
CA TYR A 83 3.40 1.03 -9.18
C TYR A 83 3.48 2.20 -8.21
N THR A 84 2.32 2.74 -7.84
CA THR A 84 2.22 3.84 -6.87
C THR A 84 1.48 3.36 -5.63
N VAL A 85 2.15 3.35 -4.48
CA VAL A 85 1.54 3.22 -3.15
C VAL A 85 1.08 4.59 -2.68
N LEU A 86 -0.23 4.74 -2.58
CA LEU A 86 -0.90 5.87 -1.99
C LEU A 86 -1.17 5.59 -0.51
N VAL A 87 -0.74 6.49 0.36
CA VAL A 87 -1.08 6.50 1.78
C VAL A 87 -1.99 7.71 2.00
N THR A 88 -3.28 7.43 2.16
CA THR A 88 -4.31 8.45 2.27
C THR A 88 -4.86 8.48 3.68
N PRO A 89 -4.59 9.52 4.47
CA PRO A 89 -5.27 9.70 5.74
C PRO A 89 -6.77 9.93 5.54
N ASN A 90 -7.58 9.49 6.50
CA ASN A 90 -9.03 9.71 6.51
C ASN A 90 -9.44 11.19 6.70
N SER A 91 -8.53 12.02 7.21
CA SER A 91 -8.74 13.44 7.48
C SER A 91 -7.46 14.23 7.24
N TYR A 92 -7.60 15.49 6.82
CA TYR A 92 -6.47 16.41 6.63
C TYR A 92 -5.80 16.82 7.94
N ALA A 93 -6.41 16.54 9.09
CA ALA A 93 -5.77 16.73 10.40
C ALA A 93 -4.90 15.54 10.81
N THR A 94 -4.94 14.43 10.05
CA THR A 94 -4.27 13.20 10.42
C THR A 94 -2.81 13.22 9.97
N ALA A 95 -1.89 13.18 10.93
CA ALA A 95 -0.47 12.95 10.70
C ALA A 95 -0.16 11.47 10.92
N VAL A 96 0.73 10.91 10.10
CA VAL A 96 1.17 9.53 10.21
C VAL A 96 2.69 9.43 10.13
N SER A 97 3.27 8.77 11.13
CA SER A 97 4.67 8.41 11.13
C SER A 97 4.83 6.91 11.33
N GLY A 98 5.88 6.33 10.78
CA GLY A 98 6.18 4.90 10.91
C GLY A 98 7.16 4.42 9.87
N ALA A 99 7.37 3.12 9.77
CA ALA A 99 8.19 2.47 8.76
C ALA A 99 7.30 1.70 7.78
N LEU A 100 7.39 2.04 6.50
CA LEU A 100 6.83 1.23 5.43
C LEU A 100 7.94 0.35 4.88
N SER A 101 7.72 -0.96 4.93
CA SER A 101 8.62 -1.97 4.39
C SER A 101 7.93 -2.63 3.21
N LEU A 102 8.64 -2.73 2.09
CA LEU A 102 8.15 -3.37 0.88
C LEU A 102 9.08 -4.53 0.56
N LYS A 103 8.52 -5.73 0.53
CA LYS A 103 9.26 -6.95 0.19
C LYS A 103 8.71 -7.54 -1.09
N GLN A 104 9.49 -7.44 -2.16
CA GLN A 104 9.19 -8.08 -3.44
C GLN A 104 9.75 -9.51 -3.47
N PHE A 105 8.93 -10.46 -3.87
CA PHE A 105 9.28 -11.84 -4.14
C PHE A 105 9.15 -12.07 -5.64
N SER A 106 10.28 -12.34 -6.29
CA SER A 106 10.28 -12.80 -7.68
C SER A 106 9.97 -14.29 -7.72
N LEU A 107 9.05 -14.68 -8.60
CA LEU A 107 9.02 -16.05 -9.11
C LEU A 107 10.32 -16.23 -9.90
N ARG A 108 11.30 -16.87 -9.27
CA ARG A 108 12.52 -17.29 -9.96
C ARG A 108 12.15 -18.51 -10.82
N PRO A 109 12.48 -18.52 -12.12
CA PRO A 109 12.23 -19.65 -13.01
C PRO A 109 13.03 -20.90 -12.61
#